data_AF-A0A3A2IZ29-F1
#
_entry.id   AF-A0A3A2IZ29-F1
#
_cell.length_a   1.000
_cell.length_b   1.000
_cell.length_c   1.000
_cell.angle_alpha   90.00
_cell.angle_beta   90.00
_cell.angle_gamma   90.00
#
_symmetry.space_group_name_H-M   'P 1'
#
loop_
_entity.id
_entity.type
_entity.pdbx_description
1 polymer ?
#
loop_
_entity_poly.entity_id
_entity_poly.type
_entity_poly.pdbx_seq_one_letter_code
_entity_poly.pdbx_strand_id
1 'polypeptide(L)' 'MSASQSAVRSRAEAVKASRTFDWLILFTLFFVVLGGYHIHYMLTGGDWDFWTDWKDRRLWVTV' A
#
# COMPACT_ATOMS: atom_id res chain seq x y z
N MET A 1 44.49 1.26 -2.64
CA MET A 1 43.20 1.07 -1.96
C MET A 1 42.25 2.11 -2.50
N SER A 2 41.21 1.71 -3.26
CA SER A 2 40.19 2.65 -3.75
C SER A 2 39.28 2.99 -2.56
N ALA A 3 39.17 4.28 -2.22
CA ALA A 3 38.19 4.71 -1.23
C ALA A 3 36.79 4.46 -1.80
N SER A 4 35.92 3.76 -1.05
CA SER A 4 34.53 3.57 -1.46
C SER A 4 33.85 4.94 -1.56
N GLN A 5 33.47 5.34 -2.77
CA GLN A 5 32.71 6.56 -3.00
C GLN A 5 31.28 6.37 -2.46
N SER A 6 30.80 7.33 -1.66
CA SER A 6 29.49 7.28 -1.01
C SER A 6 28.50 8.24 -1.67
N ALA A 7 27.23 7.83 -1.76
CA ALA A 7 26.12 8.68 -2.22
C ALA A 7 25.70 9.73 -1.16
N VAL A 8 26.16 9.58 0.08
CA VAL A 8 25.84 10.47 1.22
C VAL A 8 27.12 10.89 1.96
N ARG A 9 27.10 12.07 2.58
CA ARG A 9 28.28 12.70 3.20
C ARG A 9 28.37 12.45 4.71
N SER A 10 27.32 11.93 5.35
CA SER A 10 27.32 11.61 6.78
C SER A 10 26.38 10.45 7.14
N ARG A 11 26.59 9.84 8.31
CA ARG A 11 25.67 8.82 8.86
C ARG A 11 24.27 9.38 9.08
N ALA A 12 24.15 10.63 9.56
CA ALA A 12 22.86 11.26 9.79
C ALA A 12 22.08 11.45 8.48
N GLU A 13 22.79 11.83 7.40
CA GLU A 13 22.21 11.93 6.06
C GLU A 13 21.77 10.56 5.52
N ALA A 14 22.57 9.51 5.73
CA ALA A 14 22.22 8.14 5.36
C ALA A 14 20.92 7.67 6.05
N VAL A 15 20.80 7.89 7.37
CA VAL A 15 19.61 7.52 8.14
C VAL A 15 18.40 8.34 7.70
N LYS A 16 18.56 9.65 7.50
CA LYS A 16 17.47 10.51 7.04
C LYS A 16 16.97 10.06 5.66
N ALA A 17 17.87 9.84 4.71
CA ALA A 17 17.52 9.40 3.36
C ALA A 17 16.78 8.04 3.40
N SER A 18 17.30 7.08 4.16
CA SER A 18 16.64 5.78 4.36
C SER A 18 15.23 5.92 4.93
N ARG A 19 15.03 6.74 5.96
CA ARG A 19 13.69 6.92 6.57
C ARG A 19 12.73 7.69 5.67
N THR A 20 13.23 8.62 4.85
CA THR A 20 12.41 9.24 3.81
C THR A 20 11.93 8.20 2.80
N PHE A 21 12.80 7.30 2.35
CA PHE A 21 12.41 6.21 1.46
C PHE A 21 11.41 5.25 2.11
N ASP A 22 11.57 4.91 3.39
CA ASP A 22 10.58 4.08 4.09
C ASP A 22 9.17 4.67 3.98
N TRP A 23 9.03 5.99 4.21
CA TRP A 23 7.74 6.66 4.11
C TRP A 23 7.22 6.75 2.67
N LEU A 24 8.09 7.04 1.70
CA LEU A 24 7.69 7.09 0.29
C LEU A 24 7.24 5.72 -0.21
N ILE A 25 7.96 4.66 0.15
CA ILE A 25 7.64 3.28 -0.21
C ILE A 25 6.34 2.87 0.47
N LEU A 26 6.21 3.13 1.77
CA LEU A 26 5.00 2.81 2.53
C LEU A 26 3.77 3.52 1.95
N PHE A 27 3.87 4.82 1.69
CA PHE A 27 2.78 5.60 1.10
C PHE A 27 2.40 5.08 -0.29
N THR A 28 3.40 4.85 -1.14
CA THR A 28 3.16 4.39 -2.52
C THR A 28 2.53 3.00 -2.54
N LEU A 29 3.11 2.05 -1.81
CA LEU A 29 2.57 0.69 -1.75
C LEU A 29 1.18 0.67 -1.14
N PHE A 30 0.93 1.48 -0.10
CA PHE A 30 -0.39 1.61 0.49
C PHE A 30 -1.43 2.03 -0.55
N PHE A 31 -1.21 3.12 -1.29
CA PHE A 31 -2.20 3.61 -2.26
C PHE A 31 -2.29 2.78 -3.53
N VAL A 32 -1.20 2.20 -4.00
CA VAL A 32 -1.24 1.31 -5.17
C VAL A 32 -2.03 0.05 -4.86
N VAL A 33 -1.78 -0.59 -3.71
CA VAL A 33 -2.53 -1.77 -3.28
C VAL A 33 -3.96 -1.39 -2.95
N LEU A 34 -4.21 -0.28 -2.24
CA LEU A 34 -5.57 0.18 -1.93
C LEU A 34 -6.36 0.44 -3.21
N GLY A 35 -5.81 1.16 -4.19
CA GLY A 35 -6.49 1.45 -5.44
C GLY A 35 -6.80 0.18 -6.24
N GLY A 36 -5.83 -0.71 -6.39
CA GLY A 36 -6.02 -1.98 -7.10
C GLY A 36 -7.01 -2.91 -6.39
N TYR A 37 -6.87 -3.05 -5.07
CA TYR A 37 -7.76 -3.87 -4.24
C TYR A 37 -9.18 -3.31 -4.23
N HIS A 38 -9.34 -1.99 -4.10
CA HIS A 38 -10.63 -1.33 -4.12
C HIS A 38 -11.34 -1.53 -5.47
N ILE A 39 -10.66 -1.32 -6.60
CA ILE A 39 -11.24 -1.57 -7.93
C ILE A 39 -11.61 -3.05 -8.06
N HIS A 40 -10.72 -3.97 -7.70
CA HIS A 40 -11.00 -5.39 -7.78
C HIS A 40 -12.23 -5.77 -6.96
N TYR A 41 -12.26 -5.40 -5.68
CA TYR A 41 -13.35 -5.74 -4.77
C TYR A 41 -14.67 -5.06 -5.16
N MET A 42 -14.63 -3.77 -5.53
CA MET A 42 -15.80 -3.03 -5.99
C MET A 42 -16.47 -3.73 -7.18
N LEU A 43 -15.69 -4.30 -8.10
CA LEU A 43 -16.21 -4.95 -9.30
C LEU A 43 -16.63 -6.42 -9.11
N THR A 44 -16.17 -7.08 -8.05
CA THR A 44 -16.46 -8.52 -7.81
C THR A 44 -17.41 -8.77 -6.66
N GLY A 45 -17.28 -8.03 -5.55
CA GLY A 45 -18.08 -8.16 -4.33
C GLY A 45 -18.75 -6.86 -3.87
N GLY A 46 -18.48 -5.73 -4.54
CA GLY A 46 -18.87 -4.40 -4.09
C GLY A 46 -20.38 -4.19 -3.93
N ASP A 47 -21.20 -4.85 -4.74
CA ASP A 47 -22.65 -4.72 -4.64
C ASP A 47 -23.17 -5.17 -3.26
N TRP A 48 -22.64 -6.25 -2.68
CA TRP A 48 -23.00 -6.66 -1.32
C TRP A 48 -22.46 -5.71 -0.25
N ASP A 49 -21.37 -4.99 -0.52
CA ASP A 49 -20.76 -4.05 0.43
C ASP A 49 -21.51 -2.71 0.48
N PHE A 50 -22.11 -2.25 -0.63
CA PHE A 50 -22.81 -0.96 -0.67
C PHE A 50 -24.17 -0.95 0.01
N TRP A 51 -24.97 -2.00 -0.14
CA TRP A 51 -26.37 -2.00 0.30
C TRP A 51 -26.57 -2.85 1.55
N THR A 52 -27.38 -2.40 2.50
CA THR A 52 -27.63 -3.16 3.74
C THR A 52 -28.63 -4.29 3.52
N ASP A 53 -29.56 -4.14 2.58
CA ASP A 53 -30.57 -5.14 2.20
C ASP A 53 -30.01 -6.25 1.30
N TRP A 54 -28.80 -6.08 0.76
CA TRP A 54 -28.08 -7.11 0.00
C TRP A 54 -27.22 -8.02 0.87
N LYS A 55 -26.90 -7.63 2.11
CA LYS A 55 -26.03 -8.37 3.05
C LYS A 55 -26.74 -9.61 3.63
N ASP A 56 -26.97 -10.61 2.79
CA ASP A 56 -27.63 -11.86 3.16
C ASP A 56 -26.68 -12.86 3.85
N ARG A 57 -27.22 -13.96 4.37
CA ARG A 57 -26.42 -14.94 5.12
C ARG A 57 -25.71 -15.96 4.25
N ARG A 58 -25.95 -15.98 2.93
CA ARG A 58 -25.35 -16.93 2.00
C ARG A 58 -24.37 -16.25 1.07
N LEU A 59 -24.81 -15.32 0.22
CA LEU A 59 -23.95 -14.77 -0.83
C LEU A 59 -22.93 -13.76 -0.25
N TRP A 60 -23.38 -12.80 0.57
CA TRP A 60 -22.46 -11.84 1.20
C TRP A 60 -21.39 -12.49 2.09
N VAL A 61 -21.70 -13.62 2.73
CA VAL A 61 -20.74 -14.35 3.59
C VAL A 61 -19.77 -15.22 2.78
N THR A 62 -20.08 -15.50 1.50
CA THR A 62 -19.30 -16.42 0.66
C THR A 62 -18.39 -15.70 -0.34
N VAL A 63 -18.87 -14.61 -0.93
CA VAL A 63 -18.14 -13.80 -1.93
C VAL A 63 -17.08 -12.94 -1.24
#